data_AF-A0A412YU34-F1
#
_entry.id   AF-A0A412YU34-F1
#
_cell.length_a   1.000
_cell.length_b   1.000
_cell.length_c   1.000
_cell.angle_alpha   90.00
_cell.angle_beta   90.00
_cell.angle_gamma   90.00
#
_symmetry.space_group_name_H-M   'P 1'
#
loop_
_entity.id
_entity.type
_entity.pdbx_description
1 polymer ?
#
loop_
_entity_poly.entity_id
_entity_poly.type
_entity_poly.pdbx_seq_one_letter_code
_entity_poly.pdbx_strand_id
1 'polypeptide(L)' 'MKFNHELNIPFSAPLQKEDSELETKGCRHTNPDICGSNSLEGICAFVRKDCICKKPSSAWKKQFKKLRGESKEKYGN' A
#
# COMPACT_ATOMS: atom_id res chain seq x y z
N MET A 1 15.64 8.37 11.72
CA MET A 1 15.55 7.15 10.87
C MET A 1 15.45 7.62 9.42
N LYS A 2 16.29 7.12 8.51
CA LYS A 2 16.24 7.51 7.10
C LYS A 2 15.03 6.83 6.46
N PHE A 3 14.05 7.61 6.00
CA PHE A 3 12.96 7.09 5.19
C PHE A 3 13.55 6.53 3.90
N ASN A 4 13.28 5.27 3.60
CA ASN A 4 13.59 4.75 2.28
C ASN A 4 12.49 5.21 1.33
N HIS A 5 12.68 6.37 0.69
CA HIS A 5 11.70 6.98 -0.22
C HIS A 5 11.30 6.04 -1.35
N GLU A 6 12.16 5.10 -1.72
CA GLU A 6 11.91 4.04 -2.71
C GLU A 6 10.77 3.10 -2.28
N LEU A 7 10.49 3.00 -0.98
CA LEU A 7 9.41 2.20 -0.43
C LEU A 7 8.12 2.99 -0.23
N ASN A 8 8.10 4.30 -0.50
CA ASN A 8 6.86 5.08 -0.51
C ASN A 8 6.26 5.03 -1.93
N ILE A 9 5.33 4.10 -2.10
CA ILE A 9 4.68 3.85 -3.39
C ILE A 9 3.35 4.64 -3.41
N PRO A 10 3.09 5.46 -4.45
CA PRO A 10 1.83 6.18 -4.54
C PRO A 10 0.61 5.24 -4.44
N PHE A 11 -0.43 5.66 -3.73
CA PHE A 11 -1.64 4.87 -3.51
C PHE A 11 -2.31 4.43 -4.83
N SER A 12 -2.18 5.23 -5.88
CA SER A 12 -2.71 4.99 -7.23
C SER A 12 -1.73 4.29 -8.19
N ALA A 13 -0.50 3.99 -7.77
CA ALA A 13 0.47 3.33 -8.64
C ALA A 13 -0.02 1.92 -9.03
N PRO A 14 0.35 1.39 -10.22
CA PRO A 14 0.00 0.05 -10.65
C PRO A 14 0.34 -1.03 -9.61
N LEU A 15 -0.38 -2.15 -9.65
CA LEU A 15 -0.13 -3.27 -8.75
C LEU A 15 1.21 -3.94 -9.05
N GLN A 16 1.94 -4.25 -7.98
CA GLN A 16 3.13 -5.09 -8.00
C GLN A 16 2.73 -6.55 -7.76
N LYS A 17 3.63 -7.48 -8.10
CA LYS A 17 3.37 -8.93 -8.02
C LYS A 17 3.01 -9.39 -6.59
N GLU A 18 3.60 -8.75 -5.59
CA GLU A 18 3.43 -9.07 -4.17
C GLU A 18 2.26 -8.32 -3.51
N ASP A 19 1.59 -7.41 -4.21
CA ASP A 19 0.41 -6.74 -3.68
C ASP A 19 -0.77 -7.72 -3.58
N SER A 20 -1.53 -7.63 -2.49
CA SER A 20 -2.80 -8.34 -2.32
C SER A 20 -3.86 -7.46 -1.66
N GLU A 21 -5.06 -7.98 -1.42
CA GLU A 21 -6.11 -7.25 -0.70
C GLU A 21 -5.72 -6.87 0.74
N LEU A 22 -4.76 -7.57 1.34
CA LEU A 22 -4.40 -7.44 2.76
C LEU A 22 -3.02 -6.82 3.00
N GLU A 23 -2.16 -6.77 1.98
CA GLU A 23 -0.78 -6.32 2.12
C GLU A 23 -0.28 -5.65 0.84
N THR A 24 0.77 -4.84 0.99
CA THR A 24 1.36 -4.09 -0.14
C THR A 24 2.86 -4.27 -0.22
N LYS A 25 3.41 -4.29 -1.43
CA LYS A 25 4.84 -4.07 -1.65
C LYS A 25 5.15 -2.59 -1.45
N GLY A 26 6.05 -2.30 -0.51
CA GLY A 26 6.25 -0.95 -0.02
C GLY A 26 5.09 -0.43 0.82
N CYS A 27 5.21 0.81 1.28
CA CYS A 27 4.19 1.57 1.94
C CYS A 27 3.36 2.34 0.91
N ARG A 28 2.05 2.07 0.87
CA ARG A 28 1.08 2.81 0.03
C ARG A 28 0.23 3.83 0.81
N HIS A 29 0.68 4.19 2.01
CA HIS A 29 -0.01 5.23 2.79
C HIS A 29 0.34 6.60 2.21
N THR A 30 -0.67 7.43 1.88
CA THR A 30 -0.45 8.76 1.28
C THR A 30 0.42 9.66 2.15
N ASN A 31 0.24 9.58 3.47
CA ASN A 31 1.09 10.25 4.46
C ASN A 31 1.56 9.24 5.50
N PRO A 32 2.72 8.57 5.32
CA PRO A 32 3.15 7.54 6.24
C PRO A 32 3.49 8.04 7.64
N ASP A 33 3.80 9.33 7.82
CA ASP A 33 4.23 9.90 9.11
C ASP A 33 3.12 9.85 10.16
N ILE A 34 1.86 9.92 9.73
CA ILE A 34 0.68 9.81 10.60
C ILE A 34 0.17 8.38 10.77
N CYS A 35 0.80 7.40 10.11
CA CYS A 35 0.35 6.02 10.19
C CYS A 35 0.73 5.42 11.55
N GLY A 36 -0.26 5.01 12.35
CA GLY A 36 -0.02 4.38 13.66
C GLY A 36 0.70 3.02 13.62
N SER A 37 1.02 2.51 12.43
CA SER A 37 1.87 1.32 12.25
C SER A 37 3.18 1.62 11.53
N ASN A 38 3.52 2.90 11.32
CA ASN A 38 4.81 3.32 10.81
C ASN A 38 5.93 2.79 11.71
N SER A 39 6.98 2.24 11.10
CA SER A 39 8.18 1.72 11.76
C SER A 39 7.94 0.58 12.77
N LEU A 40 6.73 0.01 12.84
CA LEU A 40 6.48 -1.18 13.66
C LEU A 40 7.12 -2.42 13.02
N GLU A 41 8.00 -3.08 13.78
CA GLU A 41 8.64 -4.32 13.37
C GLU A 41 7.60 -5.39 13.03
N GLY A 42 7.87 -6.18 11.99
CA GLY A 42 6.94 -7.20 11.52
C GLY A 42 5.67 -6.66 10.86
N ILE A 43 5.43 -5.34 10.79
CA ILE A 43 4.25 -4.77 10.12
C ILE A 43 4.62 -3.81 8.99
N CYS A 44 5.49 -2.85 9.26
CA CYS A 44 5.75 -1.74 8.35
C CYS A 44 6.76 -2.12 7.26
N ALA A 45 6.44 -1.79 6.01
CA ALA A 45 7.34 -2.02 4.89
C ALA A 45 8.71 -1.34 5.06
N PHE A 46 8.79 -0.21 5.76
CA PHE A 46 10.05 0.54 5.96
C PHE A 46 11.07 -0.20 6.83
N VAL A 47 10.65 -1.15 7.67
CA VAL A 47 11.54 -1.85 8.61
C VAL A 47 11.57 -3.36 8.39
N ARG A 48 10.61 -3.91 7.62
CA ARG A 48 10.61 -5.35 7.28
C ARG A 48 11.61 -5.65 6.17
N LYS A 49 12.32 -6.77 6.33
CA LYS A 49 13.31 -7.26 5.35
C LYS A 49 12.74 -7.54 3.96
N ASP A 50 11.47 -7.92 3.88
CA ASP A 50 10.77 -8.20 2.62
C ASP A 50 10.11 -6.96 2.00
N CYS A 51 10.20 -5.82 2.68
CA CYS A 51 9.58 -4.55 2.28
C CYS A 51 8.06 -4.66 2.07
N ILE A 52 7.37 -5.53 2.81
CA ILE A 52 5.90 -5.69 2.72
C ILE A 52 5.21 -4.92 3.85
N CYS A 53 4.16 -4.16 3.55
CA CYS A 53 3.28 -3.60 4.57
C CYS A 53 2.13 -4.58 4.86
N LYS A 54 2.07 -5.12 6.08
CA LYS A 54 1.01 -6.05 6.52
C LYS A 54 -0.27 -5.36 7.01
N LYS A 55 -0.24 -4.03 7.13
CA LYS A 55 -1.38 -3.24 7.60
C LYS A 55 -1.53 -1.97 6.74
N PRO A 56 -1.86 -2.13 5.45
CA PRO A 56 -2.12 -0.98 4.59
C PRO A 56 -3.36 -0.22 5.08
N SER A 57 -3.59 0.97 4.52
CA SER A 57 -4.78 1.77 4.81
C SER A 57 -6.06 0.95 4.62
N SER A 58 -7.10 1.19 5.42
CA SER A 58 -8.40 0.53 5.28
C SER A 58 -9.03 0.75 3.88
N ALA A 59 -8.66 1.85 3.21
CA ALA A 59 -9.07 2.13 1.83
C ALA A 59 -8.38 1.24 0.78
N TRP A 60 -7.27 0.58 1.14
CA TRP A 60 -6.46 -0.21 0.21
C TRP A 60 -7.25 -1.32 -0.46
N LYS A 61 -8.06 -2.08 0.29
CA LYS A 61 -8.85 -3.19 -0.28
C LYS A 61 -9.74 -2.75 -1.45
N LYS A 62 -10.34 -1.56 -1.36
CA LYS A 62 -11.14 -0.96 -2.43
C LYS A 62 -10.25 -0.55 -3.61
N GLN A 63 -9.11 0.07 -3.32
CA GLN A 63 -8.15 0.51 -4.33
C GLN A 63 -7.50 -0.65 -5.09
N PHE A 64 -7.14 -1.74 -4.41
CA PHE A 64 -6.60 -2.94 -5.01
C PHE A 64 -7.57 -3.52 -6.05
N LYS A 65 -8.86 -3.65 -5.69
CA LYS A 65 -9.91 -4.09 -6.63
C LYS A 65 -10.05 -3.14 -7.80
N LYS A 66 -9.95 -1.82 -7.56
CA LYS A 66 -9.95 -0.82 -8.64
C LYS A 66 -8.79 -1.02 -9.61
N LEU A 67 -7.57 -1.15 -9.08
CA LEU A 67 -6.36 -1.34 -9.89
C LEU A 67 -6.33 -2.70 -10.61
N ARG A 68 -6.98 -3.73 -10.07
CA ARG A 68 -7.19 -5.02 -10.76
C ARG A 68 -8.19 -4.97 -11.90
N GLY A 69 -8.92 -3.86 -12.08
CA GLY A 69 -10.04 -3.78 -13.03
C GLY A 69 -11.31 -4.47 -12.54
N GLU A 70 -11.41 -4.81 -11.25
CA GLU A 70 -12.59 -5.42 -10.63
C GLU A 70 -13.60 -4.38 -10.13
N SER A 71 -13.23 -3.10 -10.15
CA SER A 71 -14.19 -2.02 -9.97
C SER A 71 -15.04 -1.87 -11.23
N LYS A 72 -16.32 -2.24 -11.13
CA LYS A 72 -17.34 -1.86 -12.12
C LYS A 72 -17.53 -0.34 -12.11
N GLU A 73 -16.61 0.42 -12.72
CA GLU A 73 -16.92 1.77 -13.18
C GLU A 73 -17.72 1.60 -14.48
N LYS A 74 -19.05 1.62 -14.35
CA LYS A 74 -19.91 1.94 -15.50
C LYS A 74 -19.47 3.31 -16.00
N TYR A 75 -18.97 3.36 -17.23
CA TYR A 75 -18.89 4.60 -18.00
C TYR A 75 -20.26 5.30 -17.91
N GLY A 76 -20.29 6.46 -17.27
CA GLY A 76 -21.39 7.41 -17.36
C GLY A 76 -21.15 8.30 -18.59
N ASN A 77 -22.23 8.48 -19.37
CA ASN A 77 -22.36 9.32 -20.56
C ASN A 77 -21.60 10.65 -20.51
#